data_AF-A0A813X5R9-F1
#
_entry.id   AF-A0A813X5R9-F1
#
_cell.length_a   1.000
_cell.length_b   1.000
_cell.length_c   1.000
_cell.angle_alpha   90.00
_cell.angle_beta   90.00
_cell.angle_gamma   90.00
#
_symmetry.space_group_name_H-M   'P 1'
#
loop_
_entity.id
_entity.type
_entity.pdbx_description
1 polymer ?
#
loop_
_entity_poly.entity_id
_entity_poly.type
_entity_poly.pdbx_seq_one_letter_code
_entity_poly.pdbx_strand_id
1 'polypeptide(L)'
;MSGKNVRPSGTRGGASGQSSKAAFAMFQQKDKDVGGTGKASSDQLPSNNDPRNPASIKDRLLKWCEISTKGYPHVNVKNFSSSWADGMAFCALTHHFIPDAFDFNTLNPQEKRKNLELAFRVAEQFDADRSEDKLTKKGKLI
;
A
#
# COMPACT_ATOMS: atom_id res chain seq x y z
N MET A 1 25.22 46.80 52.90
CA MET A 1 25.15 47.44 51.57
C MET A 1 23.81 47.10 50.97
N SER A 2 23.04 48.13 50.60
CA SER A 2 22.01 48.19 49.53
C SER A 2 20.86 47.16 49.58
N GLY A 3 19.58 47.49 49.46
CA GLY A 3 18.93 48.73 49.05
C GLY A 3 17.42 48.46 48.94
N LYS A 4 16.64 49.52 49.12
CA LYS A 4 15.17 49.58 49.01
C LYS A 4 14.74 49.35 47.55
N ASN A 5 13.58 48.75 47.32
CA ASN A 5 12.73 49.02 46.15
C ASN A 5 11.32 48.46 46.41
N VAL A 6 10.35 49.26 46.84
CA VAL A 6 9.54 50.22 46.07
C VAL A 6 8.87 49.56 44.87
N ARG A 7 7.57 49.28 45.05
CA ARG A 7 6.61 49.12 43.96
C ARG A 7 6.48 50.44 43.20
N PRO A 8 6.19 50.38 41.90
CA PRO A 8 5.18 51.28 41.37
C PRO A 8 4.08 50.51 40.63
N SER A 9 2.85 50.83 41.01
CA SER A 9 1.65 50.74 40.19
C SER A 9 1.73 51.74 39.04
N GLY A 10 1.43 51.31 37.81
CA GLY A 10 1.43 52.19 36.64
C GLY A 10 0.96 51.50 35.35
N THR A 11 -0.37 51.43 35.21
CA THR A 11 -1.19 51.81 34.04
C THR A 11 -0.83 51.35 32.61
N ARG A 12 -1.91 50.93 31.93
CA ARG A 12 -2.28 51.12 30.50
C ARG A 12 -1.88 50.02 29.52
N GLY A 13 -2.92 49.46 28.90
CA GLY A 13 -2.83 48.41 27.89
C GLY A 13 -2.59 48.92 26.47
N GLY A 14 -2.61 47.98 25.53
CA GLY A 14 -2.72 48.25 24.10
C GLY A 14 -1.68 47.54 23.25
N ALA A 15 -2.05 46.36 22.77
CA ALA A 15 -1.75 45.78 21.46
C ALA A 15 -0.30 45.77 20.93
N SER A 16 0.28 44.58 20.79
CA SER A 16 0.40 43.87 19.50
C SER A 16 1.43 42.74 19.60
N GLY A 17 0.97 41.49 19.50
CA GLY A 17 1.85 40.33 19.52
C GLY A 17 1.06 39.06 19.78
N GLN A 18 0.42 38.52 18.73
CA GLN A 18 -0.09 37.15 18.72
C GLN A 18 -0.44 36.72 17.28
N SER A 19 0.58 36.52 16.46
CA SER A 19 0.49 35.70 15.25
C SER A 19 0.74 34.24 15.64
N SER A 20 -0.29 33.46 15.97
CA SER A 20 -0.25 31.98 15.93
C SER A 20 -1.56 31.24 16.30
N LYS A 21 -2.66 31.91 16.70
CA LYS A 21 -3.90 31.20 17.04
C LYS A 21 -4.92 31.04 15.89
N ALA A 22 -4.79 31.79 14.80
CA ALA A 22 -5.75 31.73 13.68
C ALA A 22 -5.66 30.43 12.87
N ALA A 23 -4.45 29.86 12.71
CA ALA A 23 -4.24 28.64 11.92
C ALA A 23 -4.89 27.40 12.57
N PHE A 24 -5.03 27.37 13.90
CA PHE A 24 -5.59 26.22 14.63
C PHE A 24 -7.14 26.23 14.68
N ALA A 25 -7.77 27.36 14.34
CA ALA A 25 -9.22 27.48 14.26
C ALA A 25 -9.79 27.02 12.90
N MET A 26 -9.01 27.14 11.82
CA MET A 26 -9.45 26.78 10.46
C MET A 26 -9.56 25.26 10.23
N PHE A 27 -8.91 24.44 11.07
CA PHE A 27 -8.93 22.97 10.91
C PHE A 27 -10.08 22.28 11.67
N GLN A 28 -10.71 22.97 12.63
CA GLN A 28 -11.80 22.38 13.44
C GLN A 28 -13.19 22.63 12.84
N GLN A 29 -13.30 23.48 11.82
CA GLN A 29 -14.58 23.91 11.25
C GLN A 29 -14.95 23.14 9.97
N LYS A 30 -14.73 21.82 9.95
CA LYS A 30 -15.08 20.96 8.80
C LYS A 30 -15.87 19.71 9.19
N ASP A 31 -16.76 19.83 10.18
CA ASP A 31 -17.74 18.77 10.54
C ASP A 31 -19.17 19.29 10.77
N LYS A 32 -19.49 20.50 10.30
CA LYS A 32 -20.88 20.98 10.23
C LYS A 32 -21.07 21.69 8.91
N ASP A 33 -21.74 21.04 7.97
CA ASP A 33 -22.80 21.62 7.13
C ASP A 33 -23.22 20.59 6.06
N VAL A 34 -24.38 19.97 6.31
CA VAL A 34 -25.19 19.29 5.31
C VAL A 34 -26.23 20.30 4.83
N GLY A 35 -26.13 20.73 3.56
CA GLY A 35 -27.24 21.40 2.86
C GLY A 35 -26.87 22.63 2.01
N GLY A 36 -26.99 22.50 0.68
CA GLY A 36 -27.62 23.53 -0.16
C GLY A 36 -26.75 24.52 -0.97
N THR A 37 -26.62 24.22 -2.28
CA THR A 37 -26.59 25.12 -3.47
C THR A 37 -25.47 26.16 -3.68
N GLY A 38 -24.63 25.92 -4.70
CA GLY A 38 -23.78 26.93 -5.36
C GLY A 38 -22.88 26.31 -6.46
N LYS A 39 -22.90 26.85 -7.68
CA LYS A 39 -22.23 26.32 -8.89
C LYS A 39 -20.71 26.58 -8.95
N ALA A 40 -20.03 25.67 -9.65
CA ALA A 40 -18.74 25.80 -10.35
C ALA A 40 -17.46 25.78 -9.49
N SER A 41 -16.92 24.58 -9.30
CA SER A 41 -15.60 24.19 -9.84
C SER A 41 -15.55 22.66 -9.86
N SER A 42 -15.10 22.10 -10.98
CA SER A 42 -14.82 20.69 -11.13
C SER A 42 -13.63 20.33 -10.23
N ASP A 43 -13.89 20.12 -8.94
CA ASP A 43 -13.03 19.32 -8.07
C ASP A 43 -13.21 17.87 -8.49
N GLN A 44 -12.61 17.59 -9.64
CA GLN A 44 -12.36 16.26 -10.14
C GLN A 44 -11.57 15.58 -9.03
N LEU A 45 -12.24 14.70 -8.28
CA LEU A 45 -11.56 13.69 -7.48
C LEU A 45 -10.42 13.15 -8.34
N PRO A 46 -9.21 12.92 -7.79
CA PRO A 46 -8.10 12.38 -8.57
C PRO A 46 -8.64 11.16 -9.31
N SER A 47 -8.69 11.28 -10.64
CA SER A 47 -9.25 10.24 -11.48
C SER A 47 -8.37 9.02 -11.28
N ASN A 48 -8.87 8.05 -10.50
CA ASN A 48 -8.23 6.76 -10.28
C ASN A 48 -8.02 5.98 -11.59
N ASN A 49 -8.42 6.54 -12.73
CA ASN A 49 -8.26 6.02 -14.07
C ASN A 49 -7.04 6.56 -14.85
N ASP A 50 -6.23 7.51 -14.34
CA ASP A 50 -4.96 7.83 -15.04
C ASP A 50 -4.02 6.61 -14.94
N PRO A 51 -3.70 5.90 -16.04
CA PRO A 51 -2.87 4.70 -16.01
C PRO A 51 -1.44 4.93 -15.51
N ARG A 52 -1.01 6.19 -15.36
CA ARG A 52 0.29 6.59 -14.83
C ARG A 52 0.24 6.97 -13.35
N ASN A 53 -0.95 7.06 -12.76
CA ASN A 53 -1.09 7.31 -11.33
C ASN A 53 -0.63 6.07 -10.55
N PRO A 54 0.37 6.16 -9.66
CA PRO A 54 0.86 5.02 -8.90
C PRO A 54 -0.23 4.34 -8.05
N ALA A 55 -1.25 5.07 -7.59
CA ALA A 55 -2.39 4.45 -6.91
C ALA A 55 -3.18 3.53 -7.86
N SER A 56 -3.48 3.99 -9.07
CA SER A 56 -4.17 3.18 -10.09
C SER A 56 -3.37 1.95 -10.53
N ILE A 57 -2.03 2.05 -10.59
CA ILE A 57 -1.15 0.93 -10.96
C ILE A 57 -1.18 -0.12 -9.85
N LYS A 58 -1.09 0.31 -8.58
CA LYS A 58 -1.23 -0.58 -7.43
C LYS A 58 -2.57 -1.30 -7.43
N ASP A 59 -3.66 -0.58 -7.69
CA ASP A 59 -5.01 -1.17 -7.74
C ASP A 59 -5.14 -2.20 -8.86
N ARG A 60 -4.61 -1.90 -10.06
CA ARG A 60 -4.60 -2.84 -11.19
C ARG A 60 -3.78 -4.08 -10.88
N LEU A 61 -2.60 -3.93 -10.27
CA LEU A 61 -1.76 -5.06 -9.88
C LEU A 61 -2.43 -5.90 -8.80
N LEU A 62 -3.02 -5.26 -7.78
CA LEU A 62 -3.75 -5.95 -6.73
C LEU A 62 -4.91 -6.74 -7.34
N LYS A 63 -5.62 -6.12 -8.28
CA LYS A 63 -6.73 -6.77 -8.96
C LYS A 63 -6.29 -7.99 -9.78
N TRP A 64 -5.14 -7.88 -10.44
CA TRP A 64 -4.55 -9.00 -11.13
C TRP A 64 -4.20 -10.14 -10.17
N CYS A 65 -3.56 -9.84 -9.03
CA CYS A 65 -3.27 -10.85 -8.00
C CYS A 65 -4.55 -11.56 -7.52
N GLU A 66 -5.64 -10.83 -7.27
CA GLU A 66 -6.94 -11.41 -6.89
C GLU A 66 -7.48 -12.36 -7.97
N ILE A 67 -7.39 -11.99 -9.24
CA ILE A 67 -7.90 -12.79 -10.35
C ILE A 67 -7.06 -14.06 -10.52
N SER A 68 -5.73 -13.93 -10.50
CA SER A 68 -4.79 -15.05 -10.65
C SER A 68 -4.90 -16.06 -9.52
N THR A 69 -5.25 -15.61 -8.30
CA THR A 69 -5.43 -16.46 -7.12
C THR A 69 -6.88 -16.83 -6.85
N LYS A 70 -7.80 -16.57 -7.79
CA LYS A 70 -9.22 -16.89 -7.63
C LYS A 70 -9.42 -18.41 -7.58
N GLY A 71 -10.05 -18.89 -6.50
CA GLY A 71 -10.37 -20.30 -6.32
C GLY A 71 -9.41 -21.07 -5.40
N TYR A 72 -8.32 -20.44 -4.96
CA TYR A 72 -7.42 -21.04 -3.98
C TYR A 72 -8.00 -20.92 -2.56
N PRO A 73 -8.07 -22.02 -1.80
CA PRO A 73 -8.56 -21.98 -0.42
C PRO A 73 -7.61 -21.15 0.45
N HIS A 74 -8.17 -20.43 1.42
CA HIS A 74 -7.43 -19.61 2.38
C HIS A 74 -6.60 -18.45 1.78
N VAL A 75 -6.80 -18.12 0.49
CA VAL A 75 -6.14 -16.99 -0.17
C VAL A 75 -7.14 -15.90 -0.48
N ASN A 76 -6.88 -14.70 0.03
CA ASN A 76 -7.66 -13.51 -0.28
C ASN A 76 -6.75 -12.28 -0.28
N VAL A 77 -6.26 -11.94 -1.47
CA VAL A 77 -5.27 -10.87 -1.65
C VAL A 77 -5.99 -9.52 -1.67
N LYS A 78 -5.97 -8.80 -0.53
CA LYS A 78 -6.62 -7.48 -0.38
C LYS A 78 -5.64 -6.32 -0.27
N ASN A 79 -4.36 -6.64 -0.05
CA ASN A 79 -3.30 -5.66 0.12
C ASN A 79 -1.95 -6.30 -0.24
N PHE A 80 -0.89 -5.49 -0.22
CA PHE A 80 0.50 -5.93 -0.43
C PHE A 80 1.28 -6.17 0.88
N SER A 81 0.58 -6.35 2.00
CA SER A 81 1.19 -6.53 3.32
C SER A 81 0.71 -7.81 3.99
N SER A 82 -0.33 -7.75 4.81
CA SER A 82 -0.81 -8.87 5.61
C SER A 82 -1.34 -10.03 4.77
N SER A 83 -1.91 -9.77 3.59
CA SER A 83 -2.37 -10.80 2.65
C SER A 83 -1.24 -11.70 2.11
N TRP A 84 0.02 -11.32 2.30
CA TRP A 84 1.20 -12.05 1.83
C TRP A 84 2.05 -12.59 2.96
N ALA A 85 1.75 -12.20 4.20
CA ALA A 85 2.57 -12.51 5.37
C ALA A 85 2.56 -14.00 5.74
N ASP A 86 1.54 -14.74 5.32
CA ASP A 86 1.42 -16.19 5.53
C ASP A 86 2.04 -17.04 4.42
N GLY A 87 2.51 -16.41 3.33
CA GLY A 87 3.09 -17.07 2.16
C GLY A 87 2.07 -17.74 1.24
N MET A 88 0.79 -17.81 1.61
CA MET A 88 -0.22 -18.53 0.82
C MET A 88 -0.51 -17.85 -0.53
N ALA A 89 -0.48 -16.51 -0.55
CA ALA A 89 -0.64 -15.75 -1.79
C ALA A 89 0.51 -16.01 -2.79
N PHE A 90 1.74 -16.17 -2.31
CA PHE A 90 2.88 -16.53 -3.17
C PHE A 90 2.73 -17.95 -3.70
N CYS A 91 2.42 -18.92 -2.82
CA CYS A 91 2.17 -20.30 -3.24
C CYS A 91 1.05 -20.39 -4.29
N ALA A 92 -0.04 -19.63 -4.13
CA ALA A 92 -1.16 -19.67 -5.09
C ALA A 92 -0.76 -19.11 -6.46
N LEU A 93 0.03 -18.01 -6.49
CA LEU A 93 0.55 -17.47 -7.74
C LEU A 93 1.54 -18.42 -8.40
N THR A 94 2.46 -19.02 -7.64
CA THR A 94 3.40 -20.00 -8.19
C THR A 94 2.67 -21.20 -8.78
N HIS A 95 1.67 -21.74 -8.06
CA HIS A 95 0.84 -22.85 -8.55
C HIS A 95 -0.02 -22.45 -9.76
N HIS A 96 -0.44 -21.19 -9.87
CA HIS A 96 -1.16 -20.70 -11.05
C HIS A 96 -0.33 -20.79 -12.34
N PHE A 97 0.99 -20.54 -12.26
CA PHE A 97 1.88 -20.67 -13.41
C PHE A 97 2.45 -22.07 -13.59
N ILE A 98 2.61 -22.82 -12.49
CA ILE A 98 3.24 -24.13 -12.44
C ILE A 98 2.40 -25.04 -11.54
N PRO A 99 1.26 -25.55 -12.04
CA PRO A 99 0.36 -26.37 -11.23
C PRO A 99 1.00 -27.67 -10.74
N ASP A 100 2.00 -28.19 -11.47
CA ASP A 100 2.68 -29.44 -11.12
C ASP A 100 3.83 -29.27 -10.11
N ALA A 101 4.04 -28.07 -9.57
CA ALA A 101 5.16 -27.82 -8.66
C ALA A 101 4.96 -28.41 -7.25
N PHE A 102 3.73 -28.39 -6.72
CA PHE A 102 3.38 -28.90 -5.39
C PHE A 102 1.86 -28.96 -5.20
N ASP A 103 1.37 -29.77 -4.27
CA ASP A 103 -0.06 -29.81 -3.93
C ASP A 103 -0.45 -28.66 -2.98
N PHE A 104 -1.12 -27.65 -3.53
CA PHE A 104 -1.57 -26.48 -2.76
C PHE A 104 -2.53 -26.85 -1.61
N ASN A 105 -3.37 -27.88 -1.76
CA ASN A 105 -4.38 -28.22 -0.76
C ASN A 105 -3.79 -28.78 0.54
N THR A 106 -2.53 -29.22 0.49
CA THR A 106 -1.80 -29.71 1.67
C THR A 106 -1.15 -28.59 2.48
N LEU A 107 -1.09 -27.37 1.93
CA LEU A 107 -0.42 -26.24 2.56
C LEU A 107 -1.23 -25.66 3.73
N ASN A 108 -0.52 -25.29 4.79
CA ASN A 108 -1.12 -24.70 5.98
C ASN A 108 -0.71 -23.22 6.12
N PRO A 109 -1.65 -22.27 6.24
CA PRO A 109 -1.35 -20.85 6.46
C PRO A 109 -0.52 -20.55 7.73
N GLN A 110 -0.48 -21.46 8.71
CA GLN A 110 0.33 -21.29 9.92
C GLN A 110 1.83 -21.49 9.67
N GLU A 111 2.21 -22.23 8.62
CA GLU A 111 3.60 -22.56 8.31
C GLU A 111 4.27 -21.52 7.41
N LYS A 112 4.16 -20.24 7.79
CA LYS A 112 4.57 -19.08 6.98
C LYS A 112 5.96 -19.19 6.36
N ARG A 113 6.94 -19.57 7.17
CA ARG A 113 8.34 -19.72 6.72
C ARG A 113 8.46 -20.79 5.63
N LYS A 114 7.81 -21.94 5.83
CA LYS A 114 7.85 -23.06 4.86
C LYS A 114 7.15 -22.68 3.57
N ASN A 115 6.00 -22.01 3.65
CA ASN A 115 5.26 -21.56 2.47
C ASN A 115 6.08 -20.59 1.60
N LEU A 116 6.72 -19.60 2.24
CA LEU A 116 7.58 -18.65 1.55
C LEU A 116 8.79 -19.33 0.90
N GLU A 117 9.48 -20.19 1.65
CA GLU A 117 10.63 -20.93 1.13
C GLU A 117 10.26 -21.84 -0.03
N LEU A 118 9.13 -22.55 0.06
CA LEU A 118 8.60 -23.37 -1.02
C LEU A 118 8.32 -22.54 -2.27
N ALA A 119 7.62 -21.41 -2.14
CA ALA A 119 7.27 -20.56 -3.27
C ALA A 119 8.52 -20.02 -3.98
N PHE A 120 9.52 -19.56 -3.24
CA PHE A 120 10.77 -19.06 -3.82
C PHE A 120 11.61 -20.16 -4.47
N ARG A 121 11.75 -21.31 -3.81
CA ARG A 121 12.47 -22.46 -4.37
C ARG A 121 11.90 -22.90 -5.71
N VAL A 122 10.58 -22.96 -5.82
CA VAL A 122 9.90 -23.32 -7.08
C VAL A 122 10.09 -22.23 -8.14
N ALA A 123 10.01 -20.96 -7.76
CA ALA A 123 10.26 -19.86 -8.68
C ALA A 123 11.70 -19.90 -9.26
N GLU A 124 12.70 -20.16 -8.41
CA GLU A 124 14.09 -20.32 -8.85
C GLU A 124 14.27 -21.51 -9.81
N GLN A 125 13.62 -22.64 -9.53
CA GLN A 125 13.66 -23.80 -10.42
C GLN A 125 13.02 -23.50 -11.79
N PHE A 126 11.91 -22.77 -11.81
CA PHE A 126 11.25 -22.36 -13.04
C PHE A 126 12.11 -21.42 -13.89
N ASP A 127 12.79 -20.46 -13.25
CA ASP A 127 13.70 -19.56 -13.96
C ASP A 127 14.91 -20.30 -14.53
N ALA A 128 15.43 -21.29 -13.80
CA ALA A 128 16.53 -22.14 -14.26
C ALA A 128 16.13 -22.98 -15.49
N ASP A 129 14.96 -23.63 -15.47
CA ASP A 129 14.49 -24.48 -16.57
C ASP A 129 14.25 -23.70 -17.86
N ARG A 130 13.73 -22.46 -17.75
CA ARG A 130 13.56 -21.56 -18.90
C ARG A 130 14.88 -21.17 -19.58
N SER A 131 16.00 -21.26 -18.88
CA SER A 131 17.32 -20.89 -19.41
C SER A 131 17.96 -21.97 -20.29
N GLU A 132 17.65 -23.26 -20.06
CA GLU A 132 18.14 -24.39 -20.85
C GLU A 132 17.51 -24.43 -22.26
N ASP A 133 16.28 -23.96 -22.39
CA ASP A 133 15.55 -23.89 -23.67
C ASP A 133 16.15 -22.89 -24.67
N LYS A 134 17.00 -21.95 -24.20
CA LYS A 134 17.71 -21.00 -25.07
C LYS A 134 19.00 -21.58 -25.66
N LEU A 135 19.53 -22.69 -25.14
CA LEU A 135 20.75 -23.33 -25.65
C LEU A 135 20.44 -24.33 -26.78
N THR A 136 19.34 -25.06 -26.70
CA THR A 136 18.95 -26.07 -27.72
C THR A 136 18.41 -25.46 -29.02
N LYS A 137 17.85 -24.25 -29.01
CA LYS A 137 17.35 -23.58 -30.24
C LYS A 137 18.40 -22.81 -31.03
N LYS A 138 19.59 -22.57 -30.47
CA LYS A 138 20.71 -21.93 -31.20
C LYS A 138 21.59 -22.93 -31.96
N GLY A 139 21.49 -24.23 -31.67
CA GLY A 139 22.27 -25.29 -32.33
C GLY A 139 21.58 -25.98 -33.51
N LYS A 140 20.32 -25.65 -33.82
CA LYS A 140 19.54 -26.25 -34.91
C LYS A 140 19.26 -25.26 -36.04
N LEU A 141 20.25 -24.44 -36.33
CA LEU A 141 20.33 -23.57 -37.52
C LEU A 141 21.73 -23.70 -38.11
N ILE A 142 22.11 -24.94 -38.44
CA ILE A 142 23.18 -25.26 -39.38
C ILE A 142 22.55 -25.87 -40.62
#